data_AF-A0A2E9Y3N6-F1
#
_entry.id   AF-A0A2E9Y3N6-F1
#
_cell.length_a   1.000
_cell.length_b   1.000
_cell.length_c   1.000
_cell.angle_alpha   90.00
_cell.angle_beta   90.00
_cell.angle_gamma   90.00
#
_symmetry.space_group_name_H-M   'P 1'
#
loop_
_entity.id
_entity.type
_entity.pdbx_description
1 polymer ?
#
loop_
_entity_poly.entity_id
_entity_poly.type
_entity_poly.pdbx_seq_one_letter_code
_entity_poly.pdbx_strand_id
1 'polypeptide(L)'
;MRVVINGENREIPASLTVAALLADLGLDARKIALEHNLEIVPRSAYGETMVSDGDRLEIVHFIGGGDAAGDDGGAGGSDSDDDGWSVAGRKLKSRLIVGTGKYQSYDENRRAVEAAGAEIVTVAVRRVNVTDPDKEMLVDHIDPKKYLYLPNTAGCFTGEDAVRTLRLAREAGGWDLVKLEVLGDQQTLYPNMPETLRAAEMLIKEGFQVMVYCSDDPIQARVLEDIGCCAIMPLGAPIGSGLGVQNPVNIRVIIENAKVPVIVDAGVGTASDATVAMELGCAGVLMNTAIAEAKDPIRMARAMKYAVKAGRDSYLAGRMPKKMYADPSSPLAGLI
;
A
#
# COMPACT_ATOMS: atom_id res chain seq x y z
N MET A 1 -4.12 -0.49 -39.43
CA MET A 1 -2.83 -0.94 -38.89
C MET A 1 -3.08 -1.81 -37.67
N ARG A 2 -2.22 -2.80 -37.44
CA ARG A 2 -2.27 -3.72 -36.30
C ARG A 2 -1.37 -3.22 -35.19
N VAL A 3 -1.92 -3.08 -33.99
CA VAL A 3 -1.19 -2.69 -32.79
C VAL A 3 -1.49 -3.66 -31.66
N VAL A 4 -0.63 -3.71 -30.65
CA VAL A 4 -0.89 -4.42 -29.40
C VAL A 4 -1.27 -3.39 -28.35
N ILE A 5 -2.48 -3.44 -27.83
CA ILE A 5 -2.94 -2.55 -26.75
C ILE A 5 -3.23 -3.41 -25.52
N ASN A 6 -2.55 -3.15 -24.40
CA ASN A 6 -2.73 -3.89 -23.15
C ASN A 6 -2.57 -5.41 -23.29
N GLY A 7 -1.71 -5.85 -24.22
CA GLY A 7 -1.47 -7.26 -24.54
C GLY A 7 -2.42 -7.86 -25.58
N GLU A 8 -3.41 -7.12 -26.09
CA GLU A 8 -4.36 -7.59 -27.09
C GLU A 8 -4.08 -7.00 -28.48
N ASN A 9 -4.12 -7.84 -29.52
CA ASN A 9 -4.01 -7.36 -30.91
C ASN A 9 -5.30 -6.62 -31.32
N ARG A 10 -5.15 -5.40 -31.84
CA ARG A 10 -6.26 -4.61 -32.40
C ARG A 10 -5.92 -4.06 -33.78
N GLU A 11 -6.94 -4.00 -34.64
CA GLU A 11 -6.88 -3.25 -35.90
C GLU A 11 -7.48 -1.87 -35.69
N ILE A 12 -6.70 -0.84 -36.01
CA ILE A 12 -7.10 0.58 -35.91
C ILE A 12 -6.91 1.28 -37.27
N PRO A 13 -7.60 2.41 -37.53
CA PRO A 13 -7.38 3.23 -38.71
C PRO A 13 -5.89 3.60 -38.88
N ALA A 14 -5.45 3.80 -40.13
CA ALA A 14 -4.05 4.14 -40.38
C ALA A 14 -3.71 5.54 -39.86
N SER A 15 -2.58 5.67 -39.15
CA SER A 15 -1.94 6.93 -38.77
C SER A 15 -2.79 7.83 -37.86
N LEU A 16 -3.12 7.34 -36.67
CA LEU A 16 -3.72 8.13 -35.60
C LEU A 16 -2.64 8.70 -34.67
N THR A 17 -2.89 9.89 -34.11
CA THR A 17 -2.16 10.35 -32.94
C THR A 17 -2.62 9.57 -31.71
N VAL A 18 -1.82 9.55 -30.65
CA VAL A 18 -2.22 8.98 -29.36
C VAL A 18 -3.56 9.57 -28.90
N ALA A 19 -3.75 10.89 -28.97
CA ALA A 19 -5.01 11.53 -28.59
C ALA A 19 -6.21 11.05 -29.43
N ALA A 20 -6.02 10.87 -30.74
CA ALA A 20 -7.08 10.38 -31.62
C ALA A 20 -7.41 8.90 -31.36
N LEU A 21 -6.41 8.07 -31.05
CA LEU A 21 -6.61 6.70 -30.62
C LEU A 21 -7.39 6.62 -29.31
N LEU A 22 -7.04 7.45 -28.32
CA LEU A 22 -7.74 7.48 -27.03
C LEU A 22 -9.21 7.90 -27.18
N ALA A 23 -9.49 8.86 -28.06
CA ALA A 23 -10.84 9.29 -28.39
C ALA A 23 -11.64 8.19 -29.11
N ASP A 24 -11.03 7.47 -30.06
CA ASP A 24 -11.64 6.33 -30.77
C ASP A 24 -11.98 5.18 -29.81
N LEU A 25 -11.13 4.97 -28.80
CA LEU A 25 -11.35 4.00 -27.72
C LEU A 25 -12.35 4.46 -26.65
N GLY A 26 -12.90 5.67 -26.75
CA GLY A 26 -13.83 6.22 -25.76
C GLY A 26 -13.19 6.53 -24.40
N LEU A 27 -11.86 6.69 -24.36
CA LEU A 27 -11.11 6.94 -23.12
C LEU A 27 -10.84 8.44 -22.91
N ASP A 28 -11.13 8.94 -21.72
CA ASP A 28 -10.82 10.33 -21.34
C ASP A 28 -9.31 10.49 -21.10
N ALA A 29 -8.61 11.15 -22.05
CA ALA A 29 -7.18 11.45 -22.01
C ALA A 29 -6.70 12.13 -20.71
N ARG A 30 -7.60 12.77 -19.94
CA ARG A 30 -7.27 13.39 -18.65
C ARG A 30 -7.12 12.39 -17.50
N LYS A 31 -7.53 11.14 -17.68
CA LYS A 31 -7.59 10.12 -16.61
C LYS A 31 -6.66 8.91 -16.87
N ILE A 32 -5.86 8.99 -17.92
CA ILE A 32 -5.05 7.87 -18.40
C ILE A 32 -3.60 8.28 -18.57
N ALA A 33 -2.73 7.32 -18.33
CA ALA A 33 -1.32 7.33 -18.70
C ALA A 33 -1.10 6.28 -19.78
N LEU A 34 -0.25 6.59 -20.75
CA LEU A 34 0.03 5.75 -21.90
C LEU A 34 1.53 5.57 -22.05
N GLU A 35 1.94 4.33 -22.17
CA GLU A 35 3.26 3.95 -22.63
C GLU A 35 3.19 3.48 -24.07
N HIS A 36 4.14 3.92 -24.89
CA HIS A 36 4.32 3.59 -26.29
C HIS A 36 5.70 2.96 -26.47
N ASN A 37 5.74 1.68 -26.85
CA ASN A 37 6.97 0.93 -27.09
C ASN A 37 8.00 1.02 -25.94
N LEU A 38 7.54 0.86 -24.70
CA LEU A 38 8.35 0.96 -23.46
C LEU A 38 8.72 2.38 -23.03
N GLU A 39 8.25 3.41 -23.75
CA GLU A 39 8.45 4.80 -23.38
C GLU A 39 7.13 5.44 -22.93
N ILE A 40 7.13 6.02 -21.71
CA ILE A 40 5.95 6.74 -21.22
C ILE A 40 5.80 8.02 -22.04
N VAL A 41 4.65 8.18 -22.67
CA VAL A 41 4.31 9.38 -23.43
C VAL A 41 3.73 10.41 -22.45
N PRO A 42 4.36 11.60 -22.28
CA PRO A 42 3.77 12.67 -21.48
C PRO A 42 2.43 13.10 -22.06
N ARG A 43 1.44 13.45 -21.24
CA ARG A 43 0.10 13.85 -21.73
C ARG A 43 0.16 15.04 -22.70
N SER A 44 1.10 15.96 -22.51
CA SER A 44 1.32 17.10 -23.41
C SER A 44 1.69 16.68 -24.83
N ALA A 45 2.24 15.48 -25.01
CA ALA A 45 2.66 14.94 -26.31
C ALA A 45 1.58 14.08 -26.99
N TYR A 46 0.43 13.82 -26.35
CA TYR A 46 -0.61 12.95 -26.93
C TYR A 46 -1.15 13.44 -28.28
N GLY A 47 -1.19 14.75 -28.49
CA GLY A 47 -1.62 15.34 -29.76
C GLY A 47 -0.62 15.16 -30.90
N GLU A 48 0.64 14.82 -30.60
CA GLU A 48 1.75 14.83 -31.55
C GLU A 48 2.35 13.44 -31.78
N THR A 49 2.30 12.56 -30.77
CA THR A 49 2.82 11.19 -30.88
C THR A 49 1.97 10.36 -31.82
N MET A 50 2.57 9.90 -32.92
CA MET A 50 1.92 9.06 -33.92
C MET A 50 2.00 7.58 -33.55
N VAL A 51 0.89 6.87 -33.73
CA VAL A 51 0.82 5.41 -33.63
C VAL A 51 1.05 4.82 -35.02
N SER A 52 1.91 3.82 -35.09
CA SER A 52 2.35 3.12 -36.30
C SER A 52 1.97 1.63 -36.25
N ASP A 53 2.02 0.97 -37.40
CA ASP A 53 1.79 -0.47 -37.50
C ASP A 53 2.86 -1.25 -36.71
N GLY A 54 2.41 -2.21 -35.90
CA GLY A 54 3.26 -3.04 -35.04
C GLY A 54 3.52 -2.47 -33.64
N ASP A 55 3.06 -1.24 -33.35
CA ASP A 55 3.31 -0.61 -32.06
C ASP A 55 2.66 -1.33 -30.88
N ARG A 56 3.32 -1.23 -29.73
CA ARG A 56 2.86 -1.76 -28.44
C ARG A 56 2.51 -0.59 -27.53
N LEU A 57 1.26 -0.56 -27.08
CA LEU A 57 0.69 0.47 -26.23
C LEU A 57 0.21 -0.16 -24.94
N GLU A 58 0.60 0.43 -23.82
CA GLU A 58 0.12 0.05 -22.50
C GLU A 58 -0.61 1.25 -21.92
N ILE A 59 -1.93 1.15 -21.92
CA ILE A 59 -2.86 2.19 -21.50
C ILE A 59 -3.39 1.81 -20.13
N VAL A 60 -3.02 2.61 -19.16
CA VAL A 60 -3.50 2.47 -17.80
C VAL A 60 -4.29 3.71 -17.43
N HIS A 61 -5.32 3.53 -16.61
CA HIS A 61 -5.99 4.62 -15.95
C HIS A 61 -5.57 4.55 -14.51
N PHE A 62 -5.58 5.70 -13.86
CA PHE A 62 -5.72 5.68 -12.43
C PHE A 62 -6.97 6.37 -11.97
N ILE A 63 -7.44 5.75 -10.91
CA ILE A 63 -8.51 6.07 -10.03
C ILE A 63 -8.05 7.31 -9.22
N GLY A 64 -8.21 8.49 -9.86
CA GLY A 64 -8.43 9.81 -9.26
C GLY A 64 -7.33 10.43 -8.39
N GLY A 65 -6.55 11.36 -8.94
CA GLY A 65 -5.56 12.18 -8.23
C GLY A 65 -6.10 13.46 -7.58
N GLY A 66 -5.26 14.07 -6.73
CA GLY A 66 -5.38 15.43 -6.20
C GLY A 66 -4.80 15.58 -4.79
N ASP A 67 -3.70 16.32 -4.67
CA ASP A 67 -3.11 16.73 -3.38
C ASP A 67 -4.14 17.53 -2.55
N ALA A 68 -4.52 16.98 -1.40
CA ALA A 68 -5.22 17.71 -0.37
C ALA A 68 -4.20 18.41 0.54
N ALA A 69 -3.79 19.62 0.16
CA ALA A 69 -3.46 20.64 1.14
C ALA A 69 -4.78 21.19 1.68
N GLY A 70 -5.24 20.63 2.79
CA GLY A 70 -6.41 21.09 3.53
C GLY A 70 -6.00 21.43 4.96
N ASP A 71 -5.79 22.72 5.21
CA ASP A 71 -5.78 23.32 6.53
C ASP A 71 -7.23 23.48 7.00
N ASP A 72 -7.59 22.85 8.11
CA ASP A 72 -8.75 23.22 8.89
C ASP A 72 -8.45 23.17 10.40
N GLY A 73 -8.03 24.34 10.91
CA GLY A 73 -8.03 24.65 12.32
C GLY A 73 -9.43 24.53 12.94
N GLY A 74 -9.51 23.72 14.00
CA GLY A 74 -10.64 23.66 14.94
C GLY A 74 -10.11 23.56 16.37
N ALA A 75 -10.19 24.65 17.11
CA ALA A 75 -9.75 24.76 18.50
C ALA A 75 -10.71 24.03 19.47
N GLY A 76 -10.15 23.29 20.43
CA GLY A 76 -10.87 22.89 21.65
C GLY A 76 -10.34 21.62 22.32
N GLY A 77 -9.57 21.79 23.41
CA GLY A 77 -9.24 20.72 24.37
C GLY A 77 -7.75 20.43 24.48
N SER A 78 -7.11 20.88 25.56
CA SER A 78 -5.73 20.55 25.90
C SER A 78 -5.66 19.15 26.52
N ASP A 79 -5.53 18.12 25.69
CA ASP A 79 -4.97 16.83 26.11
C ASP A 79 -3.60 16.70 25.43
N SER A 80 -2.55 16.53 26.22
CA SER A 80 -1.16 16.39 25.76
C SER A 80 -0.85 15.01 25.14
N ASP A 81 -1.84 14.33 24.55
CA ASP A 81 -1.79 12.93 24.09
C ASP A 81 -1.96 12.80 22.56
N ASP A 82 -1.16 13.53 21.77
CA ASP A 82 -1.11 13.32 20.32
C ASP A 82 -0.19 12.12 20.00
N ASP A 83 -0.60 10.87 20.31
CA ASP A 83 0.09 9.61 19.88
C ASP A 83 -0.11 9.32 18.38
N GLY A 84 -0.05 10.37 17.56
CA GLY A 84 0.02 10.24 16.12
C GLY A 84 1.35 9.64 15.65
N TRP A 85 1.44 9.40 14.35
CA TRP A 85 2.69 9.04 13.69
C TRP A 85 2.82 9.80 12.38
N SER A 86 4.00 9.71 11.75
CA SER A 86 4.23 10.40 10.48
C SER A 86 5.01 9.53 9.51
N VAL A 87 4.67 9.68 8.25
CA VAL A 87 5.38 9.11 7.11
C VAL A 87 5.37 10.13 5.99
N ALA A 88 6.51 10.30 5.30
CA ALA A 88 6.60 11.20 4.16
C ALA A 88 6.10 12.64 4.42
N GLY A 89 6.29 13.15 5.64
CA GLY A 89 5.85 14.49 6.08
C GLY A 89 4.36 14.60 6.44
N ARG A 90 3.58 13.53 6.34
CA ARG A 90 2.14 13.49 6.64
C ARG A 90 1.91 12.94 8.05
N LYS A 91 1.15 13.66 8.88
CA LYS A 91 0.73 13.21 10.22
C LYS A 91 -0.55 12.38 10.13
N LEU A 92 -0.59 11.28 10.87
CA LEU A 92 -1.68 10.30 10.87
C LEU A 92 -2.01 9.90 12.30
N LYS A 93 -3.28 9.60 12.56
CA LYS A 93 -3.78 9.11 13.85
C LYS A 93 -3.99 7.60 13.84
N SER A 94 -4.52 7.08 12.74
CA SER A 94 -4.75 5.66 12.53
C SER A 94 -3.45 4.95 12.17
N ARG A 95 -3.15 3.89 12.91
CA ARG A 95 -2.00 3.01 12.68
C ARG A 95 -2.37 1.75 11.89
N LEU A 96 -3.59 1.71 11.35
CA LEU A 96 -4.11 0.62 10.53
C LEU A 96 -4.24 1.06 9.07
N ILE A 97 -3.45 0.45 8.19
CA ILE A 97 -3.50 0.64 6.75
C ILE A 97 -4.29 -0.52 6.14
N VAL A 98 -5.24 -0.22 5.26
CA VAL A 98 -6.16 -1.23 4.71
C VAL A 98 -6.02 -1.33 3.19
N GLY A 99 -5.97 -2.55 2.67
CA GLY A 99 -6.02 -2.80 1.23
C GLY A 99 -7.44 -2.76 0.64
N THR A 100 -7.52 -2.68 -0.68
CA THR A 100 -8.79 -2.52 -1.43
C THR A 100 -9.17 -3.74 -2.25
N GLY A 101 -8.34 -4.79 -2.25
CA GLY A 101 -8.58 -5.98 -3.05
C GLY A 101 -9.43 -7.03 -2.31
N LYS A 102 -10.07 -7.93 -3.08
CA LYS A 102 -10.75 -9.15 -2.61
C LYS A 102 -12.09 -8.97 -1.87
N TYR A 103 -12.58 -7.75 -1.72
CA TYR A 103 -13.94 -7.51 -1.23
C TYR A 103 -14.98 -7.92 -2.28
N GLN A 104 -16.20 -8.23 -1.86
CA GLN A 104 -17.29 -8.61 -2.76
C GLN A 104 -17.74 -7.44 -3.64
N SER A 105 -17.64 -6.21 -3.12
CA SER A 105 -17.99 -4.98 -3.82
C SER A 105 -17.19 -3.79 -3.31
N TYR A 106 -17.18 -2.69 -4.07
CA TYR A 106 -16.57 -1.45 -3.61
C TYR A 106 -17.33 -0.81 -2.43
N ASP A 107 -18.65 -1.00 -2.30
CA ASP A 107 -19.39 -0.56 -1.10
C ASP A 107 -18.96 -1.34 0.15
N GLU A 108 -18.78 -2.67 0.04
CA GLU A 108 -18.26 -3.46 1.16
C GLU A 108 -16.86 -2.97 1.56
N ASN A 109 -16.00 -2.72 0.57
CA ASN A 109 -14.66 -2.18 0.80
C ASN A 109 -14.70 -0.82 1.50
N ARG A 110 -15.52 0.13 1.02
CA ARG A 110 -15.71 1.45 1.65
C ARG A 110 -16.16 1.31 3.10
N ARG A 111 -17.18 0.48 3.37
CA ARG A 111 -17.70 0.26 4.73
C ARG A 111 -16.66 -0.39 5.65
N ALA A 112 -15.83 -1.29 5.12
CA ALA A 112 -14.73 -1.88 5.86
C ALA A 112 -13.64 -0.85 6.19
N VAL A 113 -13.24 0.00 5.23
CA VAL A 113 -12.28 1.09 5.45
C VAL A 113 -12.78 2.08 6.52
N GLU A 114 -14.05 2.48 6.45
CA GLU A 114 -14.67 3.35 7.47
C GLU A 114 -14.70 2.69 8.85
N ALA A 115 -15.05 1.41 8.92
CA ALA A 115 -15.09 0.64 10.16
C ALA A 115 -13.70 0.45 10.78
N ALA A 116 -12.67 0.26 9.95
CA ALA A 116 -11.27 0.25 10.37
C ALA A 116 -10.81 1.62 10.88
N GLY A 117 -11.45 2.70 10.43
CA GLY A 117 -10.96 4.07 10.67
C GLY A 117 -9.57 4.27 10.06
N ALA A 118 -9.31 3.66 8.90
CA ALA A 118 -8.05 3.80 8.20
C ALA A 118 -7.95 5.18 7.55
N GLU A 119 -6.76 5.77 7.59
CA GLU A 119 -6.45 7.02 6.89
C GLU A 119 -5.63 6.77 5.62
N ILE A 120 -4.89 5.65 5.57
CA ILE A 120 -4.18 5.19 4.37
C ILE A 120 -4.90 3.97 3.80
N VAL A 121 -5.10 3.99 2.48
CA VAL A 121 -5.69 2.89 1.73
C VAL A 121 -4.77 2.50 0.58
N THR A 122 -4.39 1.22 0.49
CA THR A 122 -3.54 0.76 -0.61
C THR A 122 -4.36 0.48 -1.85
N VAL A 123 -3.89 0.94 -3.00
CA VAL A 123 -4.56 0.73 -4.29
C VAL A 123 -3.64 0.03 -5.27
N ALA A 124 -4.13 -1.04 -5.90
CA ALA A 124 -3.37 -1.71 -6.95
C ALA A 124 -3.55 -0.94 -8.26
N VAL A 125 -2.44 -0.76 -8.98
CA VAL A 125 -2.46 -0.25 -10.35
C VAL A 125 -3.07 -1.31 -11.25
N ARG A 126 -4.17 -0.99 -11.96
CA ARG A 126 -4.78 -1.91 -12.92
C ARG A 126 -4.98 -1.24 -14.27
N ARG A 127 -4.88 -2.06 -15.33
CA ARG A 127 -5.25 -1.68 -16.69
C ARG A 127 -6.73 -1.29 -16.74
N VAL A 128 -7.05 -0.25 -17.50
CA VAL A 128 -8.45 0.14 -17.75
C VAL A 128 -9.15 -0.97 -18.49
N ASN A 129 -10.39 -1.26 -18.12
CA ASN A 129 -11.26 -2.00 -19.01
C ASN A 129 -11.79 -1.07 -20.10
N VAL A 130 -11.15 -1.05 -21.26
CA VAL A 130 -11.51 -0.18 -22.40
C VAL A 130 -12.84 -0.58 -23.05
N THR A 131 -13.39 -1.76 -22.72
CA THR A 131 -14.62 -2.28 -23.33
C THR A 131 -15.90 -1.86 -22.60
N ASP A 132 -15.79 -1.35 -21.36
CA ASP A 132 -16.94 -0.97 -20.52
C ASP A 132 -16.63 0.29 -19.70
N PRO A 133 -16.87 1.49 -20.27
CA PRO A 133 -16.57 2.78 -19.63
C PRO A 133 -17.43 3.09 -18.40
N ASP A 134 -18.59 2.44 -18.24
CA ASP A 134 -19.56 2.70 -17.18
C ASP A 134 -19.34 1.81 -15.94
N LYS A 135 -18.33 0.94 -15.98
CA LYS A 135 -18.01 0.05 -14.87
C LYS A 135 -17.58 0.83 -13.64
N GLU A 136 -18.18 0.52 -12.48
CA GLU A 136 -17.84 1.14 -11.19
C GLU A 136 -16.33 1.13 -10.93
N MET A 137 -15.83 2.23 -10.38
CA MET A 137 -14.44 2.40 -9.97
C MET A 137 -14.33 2.57 -8.45
N LEU A 138 -13.18 2.20 -7.91
CA LEU A 138 -12.90 2.37 -6.48
C LEU A 138 -13.05 3.82 -6.00
N VAL A 139 -12.70 4.83 -6.81
CA VAL A 139 -12.83 6.27 -6.44
C VAL A 139 -14.26 6.69 -6.18
N ASP A 140 -15.21 6.01 -6.82
CA ASP A 140 -16.62 6.36 -6.68
C ASP A 140 -17.13 6.01 -5.26
N HIS A 141 -16.39 5.15 -4.55
CA HIS A 141 -16.72 4.69 -3.20
C HIS A 141 -15.72 5.15 -2.14
N ILE A 142 -14.43 5.26 -2.47
CA ILE A 142 -13.37 5.71 -1.56
C ILE A 142 -12.78 6.99 -2.16
N ASP A 143 -13.10 8.13 -1.54
CA ASP A 143 -12.65 9.44 -2.06
C ASP A 143 -11.16 9.67 -1.72
N PRO A 144 -10.27 9.86 -2.71
CA PRO A 144 -8.86 10.19 -2.47
C PRO A 144 -8.64 11.53 -1.75
N LYS A 145 -9.66 12.39 -1.64
CA LYS A 145 -9.61 13.59 -0.79
C LYS A 145 -9.80 13.27 0.69
N LYS A 146 -10.43 12.15 1.01
CA LYS A 146 -10.67 11.69 2.39
C LYS A 146 -9.61 10.70 2.87
N TYR A 147 -9.04 9.92 1.96
CA TYR A 147 -8.06 8.88 2.29
C TYR A 147 -6.76 9.10 1.54
N LEU A 148 -5.64 8.92 2.23
CA LEU A 148 -4.32 8.92 1.61
C LEU A 148 -4.14 7.62 0.81
N TYR A 149 -4.08 7.76 -0.50
CA TYR A 149 -3.86 6.61 -1.38
C TYR A 149 -2.39 6.22 -1.36
N LEU A 150 -2.16 4.91 -1.30
CA LEU A 150 -0.85 4.30 -1.39
C LEU A 150 -0.83 3.32 -2.57
N PRO A 151 -0.55 3.82 -3.80
CA PRO A 151 -0.41 2.96 -4.97
C PRO A 151 0.68 1.92 -4.77
N ASN A 152 0.40 0.68 -5.15
CA ASN A 152 1.33 -0.43 -4.96
C ASN A 152 1.61 -1.21 -6.26
N THR A 153 2.69 -1.98 -6.23
CA THR A 153 3.14 -2.83 -7.34
C THR A 153 2.76 -4.29 -7.14
N ALA A 154 1.61 -4.56 -6.51
CA ALA A 154 1.16 -5.92 -6.27
C ALA A 154 1.05 -6.69 -7.59
N GLY A 155 1.69 -7.86 -7.65
CA GLY A 155 1.77 -8.69 -8.85
C GLY A 155 2.98 -8.42 -9.74
N CYS A 156 3.86 -7.49 -9.40
CA CYS A 156 5.15 -7.33 -10.08
C CYS A 156 6.18 -8.34 -9.56
N PHE A 157 6.92 -8.98 -10.48
CA PHE A 157 7.96 -9.97 -10.17
C PHE A 157 9.38 -9.50 -10.54
N THR A 158 9.49 -8.34 -11.20
CA THR A 158 10.75 -7.67 -11.53
C THR A 158 10.73 -6.24 -11.01
N GLY A 159 11.92 -5.70 -10.74
CA GLY A 159 12.08 -4.31 -10.31
C GLY A 159 11.66 -3.34 -11.40
N GLU A 160 11.94 -3.66 -12.68
CA GLU A 160 11.52 -2.86 -13.83
C GLU A 160 10.01 -2.71 -13.92
N ASP A 161 9.27 -3.82 -13.79
CA ASP A 161 7.80 -3.79 -13.83
C ASP A 161 7.23 -2.97 -12.67
N ALA A 162 7.83 -3.09 -11.48
CA ALA A 162 7.43 -2.33 -10.31
C ALA A 162 7.67 -0.81 -10.50
N VAL A 163 8.86 -0.42 -10.98
CA VAL A 163 9.16 0.99 -11.25
C VAL A 163 8.25 1.55 -12.32
N ARG A 164 8.06 0.82 -13.42
CA ARG A 164 7.13 1.19 -14.49
C ARG A 164 5.73 1.41 -13.96
N THR A 165 5.24 0.48 -13.14
CA THR A 165 3.90 0.55 -12.52
C THR A 165 3.72 1.80 -11.66
N LEU A 166 4.73 2.20 -10.89
CA LEU A 166 4.65 3.38 -10.03
C LEU A 166 4.86 4.70 -10.79
N ARG A 167 5.67 4.72 -11.86
CA ARG A 167 5.73 5.86 -12.79
C ARG A 167 4.38 6.12 -13.42
N LEU A 168 3.69 5.06 -13.83
CA LEU A 168 2.33 5.16 -14.33
C LEU A 168 1.35 5.69 -13.26
N ALA A 169 1.49 5.26 -12.00
CA ALA A 169 0.69 5.79 -10.88
C ALA A 169 0.88 7.29 -10.71
N ARG A 170 2.14 7.73 -10.66
CA ARG A 170 2.48 9.15 -10.56
C ARG A 170 1.92 9.96 -11.72
N GLU A 171 2.10 9.50 -12.96
CA GLU A 171 1.61 10.24 -14.13
C GLU A 171 0.08 10.33 -14.15
N ALA A 172 -0.61 9.29 -13.68
CA ALA A 172 -2.05 9.22 -13.78
C ALA A 172 -2.80 9.99 -12.66
N GLY A 173 -2.26 10.05 -11.43
CA GLY A 173 -2.90 10.80 -10.35
C GLY A 173 -1.99 11.58 -9.40
N GLY A 174 -0.72 11.78 -9.77
CA GLY A 174 0.18 12.71 -9.08
C GLY A 174 0.68 12.22 -7.73
N TRP A 175 0.66 10.91 -7.47
CA TRP A 175 1.13 10.37 -6.19
C TRP A 175 2.64 10.11 -6.20
N ASP A 176 3.34 10.76 -5.28
CA ASP A 176 4.75 10.49 -5.00
C ASP A 176 4.94 9.46 -3.89
N LEU A 177 3.97 9.31 -2.99
CA LEU A 177 3.96 8.30 -1.94
C LEU A 177 3.47 6.96 -2.49
N VAL A 178 4.33 5.94 -2.43
CA VAL A 178 4.09 4.64 -3.09
C VAL A 178 4.50 3.48 -2.21
N LYS A 179 3.80 2.35 -2.36
CA LYS A 179 4.19 1.05 -1.80
C LYS A 179 4.95 0.23 -2.85
N LEU A 180 6.24 0.03 -2.64
CA LEU A 180 7.04 -0.87 -3.47
C LEU A 180 6.89 -2.31 -2.97
N GLU A 181 6.51 -3.21 -3.86
CA GLU A 181 6.34 -4.64 -3.63
C GLU A 181 6.83 -5.42 -4.86
N VAL A 182 7.93 -6.17 -4.73
CA VAL A 182 8.43 -7.04 -5.80
C VAL A 182 8.50 -8.47 -5.30
N LEU A 183 7.73 -9.36 -5.93
CA LEU A 183 7.56 -10.74 -5.47
C LEU A 183 8.57 -11.67 -6.16
N GLY A 184 9.02 -12.70 -5.45
CA GLY A 184 9.94 -13.73 -5.96
C GLY A 184 9.26 -14.78 -6.80
N ASP A 185 8.06 -15.22 -6.39
CA ASP A 185 7.29 -16.24 -7.10
C ASP A 185 5.80 -16.16 -6.74
N GLN A 186 4.96 -16.77 -7.59
CA GLN A 186 3.51 -16.75 -7.46
C GLN A 186 2.96 -17.64 -6.34
N GLN A 187 3.74 -18.62 -5.86
CA GLN A 187 3.29 -19.61 -4.88
C GLN A 187 3.46 -19.08 -3.47
N THR A 188 4.64 -18.53 -3.15
CA THR A 188 4.97 -18.03 -1.82
C THR A 188 4.57 -16.56 -1.66
N LEU A 189 4.58 -15.78 -2.76
CA LEU A 189 4.44 -14.33 -2.72
C LEU A 189 5.43 -13.67 -1.75
N TYR A 190 6.59 -14.31 -1.53
CA TYR A 190 7.67 -13.78 -0.71
C TYR A 190 8.43 -12.69 -1.49
N PRO A 191 8.96 -11.64 -0.86
CA PRO A 191 9.65 -10.57 -1.57
C PRO A 191 10.96 -11.04 -2.22
N ASN A 192 11.18 -10.59 -3.46
CA ASN A 192 12.46 -10.71 -4.14
C ASN A 192 13.37 -9.55 -3.71
N MET A 193 14.20 -9.78 -2.70
CA MET A 193 15.01 -8.72 -2.10
C MET A 193 16.00 -8.06 -3.07
N PRO A 194 16.75 -8.79 -3.92
CA PRO A 194 17.60 -8.18 -4.96
C PRO A 194 16.85 -7.20 -5.87
N GLU A 195 15.69 -7.59 -6.40
CA GLU A 195 14.87 -6.72 -7.26
C GLU A 195 14.26 -5.56 -6.49
N THR A 196 13.85 -5.79 -5.24
CA THR A 196 13.27 -4.77 -4.35
C THR A 196 14.28 -3.65 -4.07
N LEU A 197 15.52 -4.00 -3.72
CA LEU A 197 16.60 -3.03 -3.49
C LEU A 197 16.87 -2.19 -4.73
N ARG A 198 17.00 -2.85 -5.89
CA ARG A 198 17.24 -2.21 -7.17
C ARG A 198 16.11 -1.24 -7.54
N ALA A 199 14.86 -1.64 -7.38
CA ALA A 199 13.70 -0.80 -7.66
C ALA A 199 13.60 0.38 -6.69
N ALA A 200 13.89 0.17 -5.41
CA ALA A 200 13.91 1.24 -4.40
C ALA A 200 14.91 2.34 -4.80
N GLU A 201 16.14 1.97 -5.18
CA GLU A 201 17.13 2.96 -5.64
C GLU A 201 16.66 3.79 -6.84
N MET A 202 16.03 3.14 -7.83
CA MET A 202 15.52 3.83 -9.01
C MET A 202 14.42 4.83 -8.64
N LEU A 203 13.46 4.41 -7.81
CA LEU A 203 12.34 5.24 -7.38
C LEU A 203 12.81 6.42 -6.51
N ILE A 204 13.73 6.19 -5.57
CA ILE A 204 14.26 7.28 -4.73
C ILE A 204 15.01 8.32 -5.60
N LYS A 205 15.80 7.88 -6.59
CA LYS A 205 16.47 8.80 -7.54
C LYS A 205 15.47 9.63 -8.35
N GLU A 206 14.29 9.11 -8.58
CA GLU A 206 13.17 9.80 -9.24
C GLU A 206 12.29 10.61 -8.28
N GLY A 207 12.67 10.74 -7.01
CA GLY A 207 11.97 11.56 -6.02
C GLY A 207 10.67 10.94 -5.50
N PHE A 208 10.47 9.63 -5.65
CA PHE A 208 9.35 8.94 -4.97
C PHE A 208 9.59 8.89 -3.46
N GLN A 209 8.50 8.93 -2.71
CA GLN A 209 8.47 8.64 -1.27
C GLN A 209 8.08 7.16 -1.12
N VAL A 210 9.07 6.29 -0.97
CA VAL A 210 8.85 4.84 -1.02
C VAL A 210 8.59 4.27 0.36
N MET A 211 7.45 3.61 0.54
CA MET A 211 7.20 2.64 1.61
C MET A 211 7.46 1.24 1.03
N VAL A 212 8.41 0.47 1.58
CA VAL A 212 8.87 -0.76 0.92
C VAL A 212 8.45 -2.03 1.64
N TYR A 213 7.73 -2.92 0.95
CA TYR A 213 7.48 -4.29 1.39
C TYR A 213 8.76 -5.11 1.27
N CYS A 214 9.17 -5.77 2.34
CA CYS A 214 10.43 -6.52 2.39
C CYS A 214 10.33 -7.76 3.28
N SER A 215 11.39 -8.58 3.25
CA SER A 215 11.55 -9.67 4.21
C SER A 215 11.74 -9.11 5.63
N ASP A 216 11.68 -9.99 6.62
CA ASP A 216 12.05 -9.71 8.00
C ASP A 216 13.57 -9.76 8.22
N ASP A 217 14.40 -9.48 7.20
CA ASP A 217 15.85 -9.42 7.34
C ASP A 217 16.29 -8.04 7.85
N PRO A 218 16.86 -7.93 9.07
CA PRO A 218 17.25 -6.64 9.64
C PRO A 218 18.39 -5.94 8.89
N ILE A 219 19.24 -6.68 8.18
CA ILE A 219 20.32 -6.11 7.38
C ILE A 219 19.72 -5.47 6.14
N GLN A 220 18.84 -6.18 5.44
CA GLN A 220 18.21 -5.62 4.24
C GLN A 220 17.27 -4.46 4.54
N ALA A 221 16.55 -4.51 5.67
CA ALA A 221 15.77 -3.39 6.17
C ALA A 221 16.60 -2.11 6.35
N ARG A 222 17.82 -2.24 6.91
CA ARG A 222 18.75 -1.11 7.04
C ARG A 222 19.19 -0.58 5.67
N VAL A 223 19.53 -1.46 4.73
CA VAL A 223 19.94 -1.04 3.39
C VAL A 223 18.82 -0.25 2.69
N LEU A 224 17.57 -0.72 2.80
CA LEU A 224 16.40 0.00 2.26
C LEU A 224 16.19 1.37 2.90
N GLU A 225 16.42 1.49 4.21
CA GLU A 225 16.41 2.78 4.90
C GLU A 225 17.52 3.70 4.39
N ASP A 226 18.76 3.19 4.25
CA ASP A 226 19.92 3.94 3.77
C ASP A 226 19.75 4.40 2.31
N ILE A 227 19.03 3.63 1.48
CA ILE A 227 18.64 4.04 0.12
C ILE A 227 17.71 5.27 0.15
N GLY A 228 16.94 5.45 1.22
CA GLY A 228 16.04 6.59 1.41
C GLY A 228 14.55 6.24 1.48
N CYS A 229 14.18 4.96 1.65
CA CYS A 229 12.78 4.58 1.86
C CYS A 229 12.21 5.27 3.11
N CYS A 230 11.05 5.90 2.98
CA CYS A 230 10.42 6.69 4.04
C CYS A 230 9.66 5.82 5.07
N ALA A 231 9.49 4.53 4.79
CA ALA A 231 9.01 3.52 5.73
C ALA A 231 9.49 2.13 5.31
N ILE A 232 9.77 1.27 6.30
CA ILE A 232 10.12 -0.14 6.08
C ILE A 232 8.93 -1.00 6.45
N MET A 233 8.54 -1.92 5.57
CA MET A 233 7.36 -2.76 5.74
C MET A 233 7.71 -4.25 5.72
N PRO A 234 8.33 -4.78 6.79
CA PRO A 234 8.68 -6.19 6.84
C PRO A 234 7.43 -7.06 6.94
N LEU A 235 7.48 -8.21 6.28
CA LEU A 235 6.40 -9.18 6.38
C LEU A 235 6.25 -9.79 7.76
N GLY A 236 5.01 -10.02 8.20
CA GLY A 236 4.74 -10.88 9.35
C GLY A 236 4.85 -12.37 8.99
N ALA A 237 4.29 -12.72 7.84
CA ALA A 237 4.28 -14.03 7.20
C ALA A 237 3.92 -13.85 5.70
N PRO A 238 4.03 -14.90 4.86
CA PRO A 238 3.64 -14.83 3.45
C PRO A 238 2.24 -14.24 3.22
N ILE A 239 2.07 -13.53 2.10
CA ILE A 239 0.85 -12.79 1.79
C ILE A 239 -0.38 -13.70 1.78
N GLY A 240 -1.42 -13.30 2.52
CA GLY A 240 -2.68 -14.05 2.59
C GLY A 240 -2.64 -15.34 3.40
N SER A 241 -1.52 -15.68 4.04
CA SER A 241 -1.40 -16.90 4.86
C SER A 241 -2.17 -16.86 6.17
N GLY A 242 -2.33 -15.67 6.77
CA GLY A 242 -3.03 -15.49 8.04
C GLY A 242 -2.31 -16.08 9.25
N LEU A 243 -0.99 -16.31 9.16
CA LEU A 243 -0.19 -16.94 10.22
C LEU A 243 0.23 -15.99 11.34
N GLY A 244 0.13 -14.68 11.14
CA GLY A 244 0.63 -13.66 12.07
C GLY A 244 2.15 -13.50 12.03
N VAL A 245 2.72 -12.74 12.97
CA VAL A 245 4.17 -12.48 13.02
C VAL A 245 4.95 -13.76 13.38
N GLN A 246 5.65 -14.34 12.40
CA GLN A 246 6.39 -15.60 12.61
C GLN A 246 7.72 -15.40 13.32
N ASN A 247 8.37 -14.25 13.10
CA ASN A 247 9.69 -13.97 13.62
C ASN A 247 9.73 -12.64 14.41
N PRO A 248 9.15 -12.62 15.62
CA PRO A 248 9.06 -11.40 16.42
C PRO A 248 10.44 -10.85 16.83
N VAL A 249 11.48 -11.69 16.85
CA VAL A 249 12.85 -11.26 17.16
C VAL A 249 13.37 -10.34 16.07
N ASN A 250 13.28 -10.76 14.80
CA ASN A 250 13.77 -9.95 13.70
C ASN A 250 12.97 -8.65 13.54
N ILE A 251 11.64 -8.71 13.66
CA ILE A 251 10.79 -7.51 13.63
C ILE A 251 11.23 -6.50 14.69
N ARG A 252 11.48 -6.96 15.93
CA ARG A 252 11.98 -6.08 17.00
C ARG A 252 13.34 -5.47 16.66
N VAL A 253 14.28 -6.27 16.11
CA VAL A 253 15.60 -5.76 15.70
C VAL A 253 15.46 -4.70 14.60
N ILE A 254 14.53 -4.85 13.66
CA ILE A 254 14.25 -3.83 12.64
C ILE A 254 13.73 -2.55 13.31
N ILE A 255 12.75 -2.66 14.21
CA ILE A 255 12.15 -1.51 14.92
C ILE A 255 13.19 -0.74 15.75
N GLU A 256 14.01 -1.44 16.53
CA GLU A 256 15.04 -0.83 17.39
C GLU A 256 16.11 -0.09 16.57
N ASN A 257 16.33 -0.51 15.33
CA ASN A 257 17.36 0.04 14.46
C ASN A 257 16.86 1.17 13.55
N ALA A 258 15.63 1.08 13.05
CA ALA A 258 15.08 2.00 12.07
C ALA A 258 14.83 3.40 12.64
N LYS A 259 15.10 4.43 11.84
CA LYS A 259 14.74 5.84 12.13
C LYS A 259 13.47 6.28 11.41
N VAL A 260 13.04 5.46 10.45
CA VAL A 260 11.77 5.60 9.72
C VAL A 260 10.72 4.66 10.32
N PRO A 261 9.41 4.94 10.16
CA PRO A 261 8.36 4.07 10.67
C PRO A 261 8.48 2.64 10.10
N VAL A 262 8.31 1.65 10.99
CA VAL A 262 8.24 0.23 10.65
C VAL A 262 6.80 -0.24 10.73
N ILE A 263 6.27 -0.77 9.64
CA ILE A 263 4.88 -1.25 9.53
C ILE A 263 4.90 -2.74 9.22
N VAL A 264 4.34 -3.59 10.07
CA VAL A 264 4.17 -5.00 9.66
C VAL A 264 3.15 -5.07 8.53
N ASP A 265 3.55 -5.62 7.39
CA ASP A 265 2.72 -5.74 6.19
C ASP A 265 2.52 -7.22 5.83
N ALA A 266 1.26 -7.60 5.59
CA ALA A 266 0.88 -8.97 5.27
C ALA A 266 1.15 -10.01 6.38
N GLY A 267 0.68 -11.24 6.14
CA GLY A 267 0.75 -12.35 7.10
C GLY A 267 -0.26 -12.33 8.25
N VAL A 268 -0.74 -11.16 8.68
CA VAL A 268 -1.80 -11.02 9.70
C VAL A 268 -3.06 -11.79 9.28
N GLY A 269 -3.65 -12.54 10.22
CA GLY A 269 -4.90 -13.27 10.02
C GLY A 269 -6.03 -12.83 10.96
N THR A 270 -5.69 -12.41 12.18
CA THR A 270 -6.65 -12.09 13.24
C THR A 270 -6.23 -10.87 14.06
N ALA A 271 -7.15 -10.38 14.89
CA ALA A 271 -6.92 -9.26 15.79
C ALA A 271 -5.68 -9.45 16.67
N SER A 272 -5.45 -10.64 17.24
CA SER A 272 -4.30 -10.88 18.10
C SER A 272 -2.97 -10.68 17.38
N ASP A 273 -2.88 -10.99 16.09
CA ASP A 273 -1.65 -10.82 15.32
C ASP A 273 -1.31 -9.34 15.14
N ALA A 274 -2.33 -8.52 14.88
CA ALA A 274 -2.17 -7.06 14.79
C ALA A 274 -1.80 -6.45 16.14
N THR A 275 -2.37 -6.95 17.25
CA THR A 275 -1.97 -6.55 18.61
C THR A 275 -0.51 -6.89 18.86
N VAL A 276 -0.06 -8.11 18.54
CA VAL A 276 1.35 -8.52 18.72
C VAL A 276 2.29 -7.62 17.93
N ALA A 277 1.99 -7.28 16.68
CA ALA A 277 2.82 -6.36 15.90
C ALA A 277 2.95 -4.99 16.59
N MET A 278 1.85 -4.42 17.08
CA MET A 278 1.89 -3.14 17.78
C MET A 278 2.59 -3.22 19.15
N GLU A 279 2.45 -4.32 19.89
CA GLU A 279 3.16 -4.56 21.15
C GLU A 279 4.69 -4.68 20.96
N LEU A 280 5.15 -5.06 19.77
CA LEU A 280 6.58 -5.07 19.42
C LEU A 280 7.13 -3.65 19.16
N GLY A 281 6.25 -2.65 19.00
CA GLY A 281 6.62 -1.26 18.74
C GLY A 281 6.49 -0.81 17.29
N CYS A 282 5.79 -1.59 16.44
CA CYS A 282 5.51 -1.14 15.07
C CYS A 282 4.78 0.21 15.07
N ALA A 283 5.09 1.06 14.08
CA ALA A 283 4.38 2.30 13.85
C ALA A 283 2.94 2.07 13.37
N GLY A 284 2.71 0.94 12.69
CA GLY A 284 1.39 0.50 12.26
C GLY A 284 1.38 -0.93 11.70
N VAL A 285 0.22 -1.32 11.18
CA VAL A 285 0.00 -2.61 10.53
C VAL A 285 -0.74 -2.38 9.20
N LEU A 286 -0.29 -3.04 8.14
CA LEU A 286 -0.95 -3.07 6.83
C LEU A 286 -1.55 -4.45 6.59
N MET A 287 -2.85 -4.51 6.28
CA MET A 287 -3.52 -5.76 5.96
C MET A 287 -4.61 -5.60 4.90
N ASN A 288 -4.91 -6.70 4.21
CA ASN A 288 -6.01 -6.79 3.25
C ASN A 288 -6.82 -8.07 3.48
N THR A 289 -6.22 -9.23 3.20
CA THR A 289 -6.89 -10.54 3.18
C THR A 289 -7.61 -10.86 4.48
N ALA A 290 -7.01 -10.58 5.64
CA ALA A 290 -7.61 -10.84 6.94
C ALA A 290 -8.97 -10.16 7.14
N ILE A 291 -9.16 -8.97 6.56
CA ILE A 291 -10.42 -8.24 6.60
C ILE A 291 -11.33 -8.71 5.46
N ALA A 292 -10.83 -8.65 4.22
CA ALA A 292 -11.63 -8.87 3.01
C ALA A 292 -12.22 -10.30 2.92
N GLU A 293 -11.48 -11.31 3.36
CA GLU A 293 -11.92 -12.71 3.31
C GLU A 293 -12.57 -13.20 4.62
N ALA A 294 -12.77 -12.31 5.61
CA ALA A 294 -13.52 -12.65 6.80
C ALA A 294 -15.00 -12.92 6.47
N LYS A 295 -15.66 -13.76 7.26
CA LYS A 295 -17.12 -13.99 7.12
C LYS A 295 -17.96 -12.71 7.29
N ASP A 296 -17.45 -11.74 8.04
CA ASP A 296 -18.04 -10.42 8.24
C ASP A 296 -16.91 -9.38 8.17
N PRO A 297 -16.57 -8.87 6.97
CA PRO A 297 -15.43 -7.97 6.76
C PRO A 297 -15.53 -6.67 7.57
N ILE A 298 -16.72 -6.10 7.71
CA ILE A 298 -16.94 -4.87 8.46
C ILE A 298 -16.71 -5.09 9.96
N ARG A 299 -17.16 -6.22 10.51
CA ARG A 299 -16.86 -6.58 11.91
C ARG A 299 -15.38 -6.84 12.11
N MET A 300 -14.72 -7.53 11.17
CA MET A 300 -13.28 -7.77 11.26
C MET A 300 -12.48 -6.47 11.19
N ALA A 301 -12.87 -5.53 10.33
CA ALA A 301 -12.26 -4.21 10.26
C ALA A 301 -12.32 -3.45 11.61
N ARG A 302 -13.49 -3.47 12.28
CA ARG A 302 -13.61 -2.91 13.65
C ARG A 302 -12.73 -3.65 14.66
N ALA A 303 -12.66 -4.98 14.58
CA ALA A 303 -11.82 -5.76 15.48
C ALA A 303 -10.33 -5.41 15.30
N MET A 304 -9.86 -5.28 14.07
CA MET A 304 -8.48 -4.89 13.75
C MET A 304 -8.18 -3.46 14.22
N LYS A 305 -9.13 -2.53 14.08
CA LYS A 305 -9.01 -1.16 14.65
C LYS A 305 -8.74 -1.19 16.15
N TYR A 306 -9.54 -1.97 16.90
CA TYR A 306 -9.35 -2.08 18.35
C TYR A 306 -8.06 -2.81 18.70
N ALA A 307 -7.70 -3.84 17.94
CA ALA A 307 -6.46 -4.60 18.15
C ALA A 307 -5.20 -3.74 18.01
N VAL A 308 -5.16 -2.90 16.97
CA VAL A 308 -4.05 -1.98 16.74
C VAL A 308 -3.95 -0.93 17.85
N LYS A 309 -5.09 -0.37 18.29
CA LYS A 309 -5.13 0.56 19.42
C LYS A 309 -4.68 -0.09 20.73
N ALA A 310 -5.25 -1.24 21.06
CA ALA A 310 -4.92 -1.97 22.28
C ALA A 310 -3.43 -2.38 22.33
N GLY A 311 -2.87 -2.83 21.20
CA GLY A 311 -1.46 -3.17 21.13
C GLY A 311 -0.55 -1.95 21.26
N ARG A 312 -0.96 -0.80 20.69
CA ARG A 312 -0.22 0.46 20.84
C ARG A 312 -0.26 0.95 22.30
N ASP A 313 -1.42 0.92 22.93
CA ASP A 313 -1.57 1.30 24.34
C ASP A 313 -0.76 0.36 25.24
N SER A 314 -0.75 -0.95 24.97
CA SER A 314 0.06 -1.94 25.68
C SER A 314 1.57 -1.69 25.54
N TYR A 315 2.03 -1.30 24.34
CA TYR A 315 3.41 -0.90 24.11
C TYR A 315 3.79 0.34 24.93
N LEU A 316 2.97 1.39 24.88
CA LEU A 316 3.21 2.65 25.60
C LEU A 316 3.12 2.48 27.13
N ALA A 317 2.21 1.62 27.60
CA ALA A 317 2.03 1.36 29.03
C ALA A 317 3.21 0.59 29.64
N GLY A 318 4.01 -0.11 28.83
CA GLY A 318 5.12 -0.93 29.31
C GLY A 318 4.63 -2.18 30.04
N ARG A 319 4.39 -3.26 29.29
CA ARG A 319 3.96 -4.54 29.88
C ARG A 319 4.91 -5.07 30.95
N MET A 320 4.35 -5.81 31.91
CA MET A 320 5.15 -6.52 32.92
C MET A 320 6.13 -7.52 32.28
N PRO A 321 7.31 -7.77 32.90
CA PRO A 321 8.29 -8.73 32.39
C PRO A 321 7.72 -10.16 32.37
N LYS A 322 8.16 -10.95 31.41
CA LYS A 322 7.86 -12.39 31.38
C LYS A 322 8.68 -13.09 32.47
N LYS A 323 8.00 -13.77 33.39
CA LYS A 323 8.63 -14.67 34.38
C LYS A 323 8.56 -16.10 33.87
N MET A 324 9.60 -16.89 34.13
CA MET A 324 9.64 -18.31 33.76
C MET A 324 8.80 -19.20 34.70
N TYR A 325 8.50 -18.71 35.90
CA TYR A 325 7.74 -19.41 36.92
C TYR A 325 6.70 -18.47 37.53
N ALA A 326 5.65 -19.06 38.12
CA ALA A 326 4.66 -18.31 38.87
C ALA A 326 5.30 -17.62 40.07
N ASP A 327 4.89 -16.39 40.31
CA ASP A 327 5.25 -15.60 41.49
C ASP A 327 3.93 -15.17 42.13
N PRO A 328 3.67 -15.48 43.43
CA PRO A 328 2.43 -15.13 44.08
C PRO A 328 2.11 -13.64 43.93
N SER A 329 0.93 -13.33 43.41
CA SER A 329 0.49 -11.94 43.26
C SER A 329 0.13 -11.28 44.60
N SER A 330 -0.08 -12.08 45.64
CA SER A 330 -0.46 -11.63 46.98
C SER A 330 0.72 -11.77 47.94
N PRO A 331 0.95 -10.79 48.83
CA PRO A 331 1.98 -10.89 49.86
C PRO A 331 1.79 -12.16 50.69
N LEU A 332 2.87 -12.90 50.95
CA LEU A 332 2.83 -14.11 51.77
C LEU A 332 2.62 -13.80 53.27
N ALA A 333 2.70 -12.53 53.67
CA ALA A 333 2.44 -12.08 55.03
C ALA A 333 0.93 -12.12 55.33
N GLY A 334 0.53 -12.94 56.31
CA GLY A 334 -0.87 -13.03 56.76
C GLY A 334 -1.70 -14.16 56.15
N LEU A 335 -1.06 -15.14 55.49
CA LEU A 335 -1.73 -16.38 55.09
C LEU A 335 -2.03 -17.26 56.33
N ILE A 336 -3.27 -17.75 56.44
CA ILE A 336 -3.76 -18.70 57.46
C ILE A 336 -3.53 -20.13 56.99
#